data_AF-A5DCJ0-F1
#
_entry.id   AF-A5DCJ0-F1
#
_cell.length_a   1.000
_cell.length_b   1.000
_cell.length_c   1.000
_cell.angle_alpha   90.00
_cell.angle_beta   90.00
_cell.angle_gamma   90.00
#
_symmetry.space_group_name_H-M   'P 1'
#
loop_
_entity.id
_entity.type
_entity.pdbx_description
1 polymer ?
#
loop_
_entity_poly.entity_id
_entity_poly.type
_entity_poly.pdbx_seq_one_letter_code
_entity_poly.pdbx_strand_id
1 'polypeptide(L)'
;MQVARIKSPKQNLNSFALEKTVMNTTTAISKLALFSGDYDVAITGCAARTSQHYPPIAVFITDVAAPRFGSYVYTIGDRKSGETFATVIHESDADTEEMCRNMGRVLAKKFEVPVYTNINGRLDPGSYQELLNHVIDRASSGTH
;
A
#
# COMPACT_ATOMS: atom_id res chain seq x y z
N MET A 1 4.09 -67.90 -6.18
CA MET A 1 3.61 -66.61 -5.63
C MET A 1 4.62 -65.53 -6.02
N GLN A 2 4.34 -64.73 -7.04
CA GLN A 2 5.20 -63.62 -7.50
C GLN A 2 4.77 -62.32 -6.82
N VAL A 3 5.70 -61.64 -6.15
CA VAL A 3 5.47 -60.36 -5.48
C VAL A 3 5.77 -59.22 -6.46
N ALA A 4 4.76 -58.41 -6.79
CA ALA A 4 4.90 -57.27 -7.67
C ALA A 4 5.65 -56.11 -6.98
N ARG A 5 6.72 -55.60 -7.60
CA ARG A 5 7.42 -54.39 -7.17
C ARG A 5 6.71 -53.15 -7.71
N ILE A 6 6.16 -52.33 -6.82
CA ILE A 6 5.65 -51.00 -7.14
C ILE A 6 6.85 -50.05 -7.29
N LYS A 7 7.04 -49.48 -8.48
CA LYS A 7 8.01 -48.39 -8.71
C LYS A 7 7.41 -47.08 -8.20
N SER A 8 8.09 -46.44 -7.25
CA SER A 8 7.75 -45.11 -6.78
C SER A 8 7.98 -44.05 -7.88
N PRO A 9 7.11 -43.02 -8.01
CA PRO A 9 7.33 -41.94 -8.95
C PRO A 9 8.51 -41.09 -8.47
N LYS A 10 9.52 -40.91 -9.32
CA LYS A 10 10.59 -39.94 -9.10
C LYS A 10 9.98 -38.53 -9.23
N GLN A 11 9.73 -37.88 -8.10
CA GLN A 11 9.37 -36.46 -8.09
C GLN A 11 10.56 -35.66 -8.62
N ASN A 12 10.32 -34.97 -9.73
CA ASN A 12 11.31 -34.14 -10.40
C ASN A 12 11.41 -32.82 -9.61
N LEU A 13 12.35 -32.76 -8.66
CA LEU A 13 12.57 -31.62 -7.73
C LEU A 13 13.27 -30.40 -8.38
N ASN A 14 13.30 -30.32 -9.70
CA ASN A 14 14.00 -29.25 -10.42
C ASN A 14 13.02 -28.37 -11.21
N SER A 15 12.33 -27.45 -10.53
CA SER A 15 11.85 -26.18 -11.12
C SER A 15 11.20 -25.26 -10.09
N PHE A 16 11.93 -24.91 -9.04
CA PHE A 16 11.69 -23.65 -8.32
C PHE A 16 12.96 -22.80 -8.43
N ALA A 17 13.33 -22.47 -9.66
CA ALA A 17 14.16 -21.30 -9.89
C ALA A 17 13.27 -20.09 -9.55
N LEU A 18 13.31 -19.67 -8.29
CA LEU A 18 12.84 -18.33 -7.91
C LEU A 18 13.79 -17.37 -8.66
N GLU A 19 13.40 -16.92 -9.85
CA GLU A 19 13.97 -15.71 -10.40
C GLU A 19 13.74 -14.64 -9.34
N LYS A 20 14.82 -14.23 -8.66
CA LYS A 20 14.83 -13.06 -7.79
C LYS A 20 14.55 -11.86 -8.68
N THR A 21 13.29 -11.62 -8.98
CA THR A 21 12.86 -10.36 -9.56
C THR A 21 13.06 -9.34 -8.45
N VAL A 22 14.15 -8.59 -8.54
CA VAL A 22 14.39 -7.45 -7.66
C VAL A 22 13.27 -6.46 -7.96
N MET A 23 12.28 -6.38 -7.08
CA MET A 23 11.23 -5.38 -7.18
C MET A 23 11.88 -4.02 -6.91
N ASN A 24 12.05 -3.23 -7.97
CA ASN A 24 12.54 -1.86 -7.86
C ASN A 24 11.42 -1.00 -7.30
N THR A 25 11.42 -0.87 -5.97
CA THR A 25 10.55 0.07 -5.26
C THR A 25 11.06 1.49 -5.48
N THR A 26 10.16 2.40 -5.84
CA THR A 26 10.44 3.83 -6.01
C THR A 26 9.65 4.62 -4.99
N THR A 27 10.29 5.60 -4.36
CA THR A 27 9.63 6.56 -3.46
C THR A 27 9.63 7.94 -4.09
N ALA A 28 8.44 8.51 -4.30
CA ALA A 28 8.26 9.90 -4.68
C ALA A 28 7.99 10.73 -3.43
N ILE A 29 8.75 11.80 -3.23
CA ILE A 29 8.57 12.75 -2.13
C ILE A 29 8.12 14.08 -2.72
N SER A 30 7.14 14.70 -2.09
CA SER A 30 6.61 16.00 -2.50
C SER A 30 6.17 16.81 -1.28
N LYS A 31 6.15 18.13 -1.43
CA LYS A 31 5.58 19.05 -0.46
C LYS A 31 4.22 19.51 -0.93
N LEU A 32 3.29 19.66 0.00
CA LEU A 32 1.95 20.16 -0.27
C LEU A 32 1.57 21.17 0.81
N ALA A 33 1.39 22.42 0.41
CA ALA A 33 0.86 23.46 1.28
C ALA A 33 -0.67 23.44 1.18
N LEU A 34 -1.33 23.14 2.29
CA LEU A 34 -2.78 23.15 2.43
C LEU A 34 -3.19 24.28 3.37
N PHE A 35 -4.48 24.59 3.39
CA PHE A 35 -5.02 25.58 4.35
C PHE A 35 -4.71 25.21 5.81
N SER A 36 -4.69 23.91 6.12
CA SER A 36 -4.44 23.38 7.47
C SER A 36 -2.96 23.31 7.86
N GLY A 37 -2.03 23.52 6.93
CA GLY A 37 -0.59 23.42 7.19
C GLY A 37 0.21 22.93 5.99
N ASP A 38 1.52 22.80 6.21
CA ASP A 38 2.46 22.26 5.22
C ASP A 38 2.71 20.78 5.50
N TYR A 39 2.60 19.96 4.46
CA TYR A 39 2.75 18.52 4.56
C TYR A 39 3.85 18.00 3.64
N ASP A 40 4.71 17.15 4.19
CA ASP A 40 5.59 16.28 3.43
C ASP A 40 4.84 14.98 3.10
N VAL A 41 4.75 14.66 1.81
CA VAL A 41 4.06 13.49 1.29
C VAL A 41 5.07 12.58 0.60
N ALA A 42 5.25 11.38 1.15
CA ALA A 42 6.09 10.33 0.59
C ALA A 42 5.23 9.14 0.16
N ILE A 43 5.34 8.76 -1.11
CA ILE A 43 4.59 7.65 -1.71
C ILE A 43 5.59 6.67 -2.28
N THR A 44 5.54 5.46 -1.76
CA THR A 44 6.39 4.34 -2.14
C THR A 44 5.56 3.31 -2.88
N GLY A 45 5.98 2.94 -4.08
CA GLY A 45 5.33 1.91 -4.90
C GLY A 45 6.35 1.21 -5.79
N CYS A 46 5.89 0.29 -6.64
CA CYS A 46 6.76 -0.34 -7.64
C CYS A 46 6.23 -0.01 -9.03
N ALA A 47 7.12 0.41 -9.93
CA ALA A 47 6.81 0.62 -11.33
C ALA A 47 6.60 -0.72 -12.08
N ALA A 48 7.34 -1.76 -11.67
CA ALA A 48 7.28 -3.07 -12.32
C ALA A 48 6.12 -3.91 -11.77
N ARG A 49 4.99 -3.91 -12.50
CA ARG A 49 3.91 -4.88 -12.28
C ARG A 49 4.34 -6.24 -12.80
N THR A 50 4.61 -7.18 -11.89
CA THR A 50 4.77 -8.58 -12.29
C THR A 50 3.40 -9.26 -12.34
N SER A 51 3.22 -10.21 -13.25
CA SER A 51 1.97 -10.96 -13.41
C SER A 51 1.55 -11.76 -12.17
N GLN A 52 2.48 -11.98 -11.22
CA GLN A 52 2.27 -12.82 -10.04
C GLN A 52 2.32 -12.07 -8.70
N HIS A 53 2.91 -10.88 -8.64
CA HIS A 53 3.01 -10.11 -7.39
C HIS A 53 2.80 -8.63 -7.64
N TYR A 54 1.79 -8.08 -6.97
CA TYR A 54 1.49 -6.66 -6.93
C TYR A 54 2.02 -6.11 -5.61
N PRO A 55 3.21 -5.48 -5.60
CA PRO A 55 3.75 -4.91 -4.37
C PRO A 55 2.82 -3.81 -3.82
N PRO A 56 2.78 -3.65 -2.49
CA PRO A 56 1.91 -2.67 -1.87
C PRO A 56 2.35 -1.24 -2.18
N ILE A 57 1.40 -0.31 -2.11
CA ILE A 57 1.69 1.12 -2.04
C ILE A 57 1.80 1.51 -0.57
N ALA A 58 2.80 2.31 -0.22
CA ALA A 58 2.89 2.93 1.09
C ALA A 58 2.85 4.45 0.97
N VAL A 59 1.94 5.08 1.69
CA VAL A 59 1.76 6.53 1.74
C VAL A 59 2.05 7.00 3.15
N PHE A 60 2.98 7.95 3.26
CA PHE A 60 3.31 8.64 4.48
C PHE A 60 3.08 10.14 4.27
N ILE A 61 2.20 10.70 5.08
CA ILE A 61 1.89 12.12 5.11
C ILE A 61 2.33 12.64 6.46
N THR A 62 3.15 13.68 6.47
CA THR A 62 3.62 14.29 7.71
C THR A 62 3.42 15.78 7.65
N ASP A 63 2.58 16.30 8.55
CA ASP A 63 2.55 17.73 8.87
C ASP A 63 3.94 18.13 9.40
N VAL A 64 4.55 19.14 8.78
CA VAL A 64 5.90 19.61 9.12
C VAL A 64 5.99 20.08 10.58
N ALA A 65 4.87 20.53 11.16
CA ALA A 65 4.81 20.95 12.56
C ALA A 65 4.53 19.78 13.53
N ALA A 66 4.21 18.58 13.04
CA ALA A 66 3.79 17.48 13.90
C ALA A 66 4.98 16.76 14.57
N PRO A 67 5.01 16.68 15.92
CA PRO A 67 6.10 16.04 16.64
C PRO A 67 5.89 14.53 16.88
N ARG A 68 4.74 13.98 16.47
CA ARG A 68 4.31 12.62 16.84
C ARG A 68 3.94 11.79 15.62
N PHE A 69 4.22 10.49 15.71
CA PHE A 69 3.69 9.51 14.78
C PHE A 69 2.17 9.41 14.94
N GLY A 70 1.45 9.51 13.84
CA GLY A 70 -0.01 9.46 13.79
C GLY A 70 -0.54 8.12 13.29
N SER A 71 -1.81 8.08 12.92
CA SER A 71 -2.51 6.83 12.62
C SER A 71 -1.90 6.12 11.41
N TYR A 72 -1.68 4.81 11.54
CA TYR A 72 -1.12 3.96 10.49
C TYR A 72 -2.05 2.79 10.21
N VAL A 73 -2.53 2.69 8.98
CA VAL A 73 -3.56 1.74 8.56
C VAL A 73 -3.07 0.94 7.36
N TYR A 74 -3.31 -0.37 7.39
CA TYR A 74 -3.17 -1.24 6.24
C TYR A 74 -4.53 -1.56 5.65
N THR A 75 -4.66 -1.46 4.33
CA THR A 75 -5.88 -1.74 3.58
C THR A 75 -5.60 -2.71 2.45
N ILE A 76 -6.50 -3.67 2.24
CA ILE A 76 -6.44 -4.62 1.12
C ILE A 76 -7.82 -4.77 0.50
N GLY A 77 -7.89 -4.82 -0.83
CA GLY A 77 -9.11 -5.14 -1.57
C GLY A 77 -9.18 -6.64 -1.89
N ASP A 78 -10.35 -7.25 -1.71
CA ASP A 78 -10.64 -8.55 -2.30
C ASP A 78 -11.18 -8.35 -3.73
N ARG A 79 -10.41 -8.83 -4.71
CA ARG A 79 -10.76 -8.71 -6.13
C ARG A 79 -12.03 -9.48 -6.53
N LYS A 80 -12.42 -10.49 -5.75
CA LYS A 80 -13.61 -11.30 -6.06
C LYS A 80 -14.90 -10.63 -5.61
N SER A 81 -14.93 -10.15 -4.37
CA SER A 81 -16.11 -9.49 -3.79
C SER A 81 -16.16 -7.98 -4.10
N GLY A 82 -15.02 -7.36 -4.42
CA GLY A 82 -14.90 -5.90 -4.51
C GLY A 82 -14.88 -5.20 -3.15
N GLU A 83 -14.90 -5.96 -2.06
CA GLU A 83 -14.82 -5.42 -0.70
C GLU A 83 -13.39 -4.99 -0.34
N THR A 84 -13.29 -4.04 0.59
CA THR A 84 -12.01 -3.57 1.12
C THR A 84 -11.97 -3.75 2.63
N PHE A 85 -10.91 -4.38 3.11
CA PHE A 85 -10.65 -4.63 4.51
C PHE A 85 -9.52 -3.72 4.98
N ALA A 86 -9.66 -3.13 6.16
CA ALA A 86 -8.66 -2.23 6.73
C ALA A 86 -8.38 -2.59 8.18
N THR A 87 -7.09 -2.68 8.53
CA THR A 87 -6.58 -2.96 9.86
C THR A 87 -5.72 -1.80 10.33
N VAL A 88 -5.98 -1.30 11.53
CA VAL A 88 -5.16 -0.27 12.17
C VAL A 88 -3.93 -0.95 12.74
N ILE A 89 -2.76 -0.50 12.29
CA ILE A 89 -1.46 -0.93 12.80
C ILE A 89 -1.06 -0.06 14.00
N HIS A 90 -1.33 1.24 13.90
CA HIS A 90 -1.10 2.20 14.96
C HIS A 90 -2.27 3.18 15.02
N GLU A 91 -2.83 3.34 16.20
CA GLU A 91 -3.92 4.27 16.50
C GLU A 91 -3.33 5.53 17.14
N SER A 92 -3.81 6.71 16.73
CA SER A 92 -3.41 7.99 17.32
C SER A 92 -4.63 8.80 17.73
N ASP A 93 -5.38 9.32 16.76
CA ASP A 93 -6.68 9.95 16.95
C ASP A 93 -7.69 9.41 15.94
N ALA A 94 -8.97 9.41 16.35
CA ALA A 94 -10.04 8.76 15.60
C ALA A 94 -10.28 9.41 14.22
N ASP A 95 -10.17 10.73 14.13
CA ASP A 95 -10.41 11.47 12.87
C ASP A 95 -9.30 11.13 11.85
N THR A 96 -8.05 11.18 12.26
CA THR A 96 -6.90 10.82 11.41
C THR A 96 -6.92 9.33 11.05
N GLU A 97 -7.34 8.47 11.97
CA GLU A 97 -7.54 7.04 11.66
C GLU A 97 -8.59 6.85 10.55
N GLU A 98 -9.74 7.51 10.66
CA GLU A 98 -10.78 7.43 9.65
C GLU A 98 -10.29 7.95 8.29
N MET A 99 -9.55 9.06 8.28
CA MET A 99 -8.93 9.61 7.06
C MET A 99 -7.92 8.63 6.43
N CYS A 100 -7.07 7.99 7.25
CA CYS A 100 -6.18 6.93 6.80
C CYS A 100 -6.95 5.75 6.20
N ARG A 101 -7.98 5.24 6.88
CA ARG A 101 -8.83 4.14 6.38
C ARG A 101 -9.48 4.50 5.05
N ASN A 102 -10.05 5.70 4.94
CA ASN A 102 -10.71 6.16 3.72
C ASN A 102 -9.72 6.29 2.56
N MET A 103 -8.54 6.85 2.82
CA MET A 103 -7.49 6.98 1.81
C MET A 103 -7.02 5.60 1.35
N GLY A 104 -6.75 4.69 2.30
CA GLY A 104 -6.34 3.32 2.01
C GLY A 104 -7.36 2.57 1.17
N ARG A 105 -8.67 2.72 1.45
CA ARG A 105 -9.75 2.11 0.67
C ARG A 105 -9.80 2.63 -0.76
N VAL A 106 -9.71 3.96 -0.94
CA VAL A 106 -9.71 4.58 -2.27
C VAL A 106 -8.52 4.10 -3.09
N LEU A 107 -7.32 4.12 -2.51
CA LEU A 107 -6.09 3.70 -3.19
C LEU A 107 -6.10 2.19 -3.49
N ALA A 108 -6.52 1.35 -2.55
CA ALA A 108 -6.57 -0.10 -2.74
C ALA A 108 -7.54 -0.50 -3.86
N LYS A 109 -8.70 0.18 -3.96
CA LYS A 109 -9.65 -0.02 -5.08
C LYS A 109 -9.09 0.49 -6.39
N LYS A 110 -8.46 1.68 -6.40
CA LYS A 110 -7.96 2.31 -7.63
C LYS A 110 -6.77 1.58 -8.24
N PHE A 111 -5.84 1.11 -7.40
CA PHE A 111 -4.60 0.50 -7.85
C PHE A 111 -4.62 -1.03 -7.80
N GLU A 112 -5.66 -1.63 -7.21
CA GLU A 112 -5.84 -3.08 -7.04
C GLU A 112 -4.68 -3.77 -6.30
N VAL A 113 -4.04 -3.04 -5.37
CA VAL A 113 -2.93 -3.50 -4.55
C VAL A 113 -3.20 -3.23 -3.08
N PRO A 114 -2.53 -3.93 -2.14
CA PRO A 114 -2.59 -3.54 -0.74
C PRO A 114 -1.95 -2.16 -0.52
N VAL A 115 -2.44 -1.42 0.46
CA VAL A 115 -2.01 -0.05 0.73
C VAL A 115 -1.75 0.15 2.21
N TYR A 116 -0.61 0.75 2.51
CA TYR A 116 -0.29 1.31 3.82
C TYR A 116 -0.49 2.81 3.77
N THR A 117 -1.25 3.38 4.72
CA THR A 117 -1.50 4.81 4.83
C THR A 117 -1.18 5.29 6.22
N ASN A 118 -0.28 6.26 6.32
CA ASN A 118 0.08 6.95 7.54
C ASN A 118 -0.15 8.46 7.39
N ILE A 119 -0.78 9.08 8.38
CA ILE A 119 -0.91 10.53 8.51
C ILE A 119 -0.38 10.90 9.89
N ASN A 120 0.68 11.72 9.93
CA ASN A 120 1.26 12.29 11.13
C ASN A 120 0.83 13.75 11.24
N GLY A 121 0.26 14.11 12.39
CA GLY A 121 -0.31 15.44 12.63
C GLY A 121 -1.82 15.47 12.45
N ARG A 122 -2.38 16.68 12.54
CA ARG A 122 -3.81 16.89 12.32
C ARG A 122 -4.06 17.25 10.87
N LEU A 123 -5.14 16.72 10.32
CA LEU A 123 -5.61 17.06 8.99
C LEU A 123 -7.06 17.49 9.10
N ASP A 124 -7.34 18.72 8.68
CA ASP A 124 -8.71 19.19 8.64
C ASP A 124 -9.49 18.50 7.51
N PRO A 125 -10.77 18.14 7.72
CA PRO A 125 -11.60 17.51 6.68
C PRO A 125 -11.69 18.34 5.38
N GLY A 126 -11.57 19.67 5.47
CA GLY A 126 -11.55 20.56 4.31
C GLY A 126 -10.31 20.40 3.43
N SER A 127 -9.16 20.07 4.02
CA SER A 127 -7.88 19.83 3.34
C SER A 127 -7.74 18.39 2.85
N TYR A 128 -8.51 17.45 3.41
CA TYR A 128 -8.40 16.02 3.11
C TYR A 128 -8.60 15.69 1.63
N GLN A 129 -9.60 16.30 0.98
CA GLN A 129 -9.90 16.00 -0.42
C GLN A 129 -8.77 16.43 -1.36
N GLU A 130 -8.18 17.59 -1.11
CA GLU A 130 -7.04 18.10 -1.89
C GLU A 130 -5.81 17.21 -1.71
N LEU A 131 -5.51 16.83 -0.46
CA LEU A 131 -4.45 15.89 -0.14
C LEU A 131 -4.66 14.52 -0.82
N LEU A 132 -5.88 13.98 -0.76
CA LEU A 132 -6.22 12.71 -1.39
C LEU A 132 -6.00 12.74 -2.90
N ASN A 133 -6.45 13.81 -3.56
CA ASN A 133 -6.25 13.99 -5.00
C ASN A 133 -4.75 14.07 -5.34
N HIS A 134 -3.97 14.84 -4.59
CA HIS A 134 -2.52 14.92 -4.77
C HIS A 134 -1.85 13.55 -4.61
N VAL A 135 -2.22 12.77 -3.59
CA VAL A 135 -1.70 11.41 -3.37
C VAL A 135 -2.03 10.49 -4.54
N ILE A 136 -3.27 10.56 -5.04
CA ILE A 136 -3.71 9.78 -6.19
C ILE A 136 -2.88 10.11 -7.43
N ASP A 137 -2.70 11.39 -7.74
CA ASP A 137 -1.98 11.84 -8.93
C ASP A 137 -0.51 11.41 -8.89
N ARG A 138 0.11 11.51 -7.70
CA ARG A 138 1.50 11.06 -7.48
C ARG A 138 1.64 9.55 -7.54
N ALA A 139 0.72 8.79 -6.96
CA ALA A 139 0.71 7.34 -7.03
C ALA A 139 0.53 6.84 -8.48
N SER A 140 -0.31 7.50 -9.26
CA SER A 140 -0.48 7.22 -10.70
C SER A 140 0.78 7.51 -11.50
N SER A 141 1.49 8.59 -11.19
CA SER A 141 2.73 8.97 -11.91
C SER A 141 3.89 7.99 -11.66
N GLY A 142 3.91 7.29 -10.52
CA GLY A 142 4.96 6.33 -10.17
C GLY A 142 4.68 4.87 -10.54
N THR A 143 3.50 4.57 -11.11
CA THR A 143 3.08 3.21 -11.51
C THR A 143 3.12 2.96 -13.03
N HIS A 144 3.74 3.86 -13.80
CA HIS A 144 3.93 3.76 -15.25
C HIS A 144 5.40 3.68 -15.65
#